data_AF-A0AAD4QES3-F1
#
_entry.id   AF-A0AAD4QES3-F1
#
_cell.length_a   1.000
_cell.length_b   1.000
_cell.length_c   1.000
_cell.angle_alpha   90.00
_cell.angle_beta   90.00
_cell.angle_gamma   90.00
#
_symmetry.space_group_name_H-M   'P 1'
#
loop_
_entity.id
_entity.type
_entity.pdbx_description
1 polymer ?
#
loop_
_entity_poly.entity_id
_entity_poly.type
_entity_poly.pdbx_seq_one_letter_code
_entity_poly.pdbx_strand_id
1 'polypeptide(L)'
;MSTNSFRAKVIPVYRAILRELYQASIEPRSTRSRTTALKFRAILESTTPSNFESTSQNVITFLLSQRMHKTLLDRYNPLFDLTAEERIEATAHRVGLNMPITHQGEKAE
;
A
#
# COMPACT_ATOMS: atom_id res chain seq x y z
N MET A 1 8.36 36.01 5.77
CA MET A 1 9.16 34.94 5.14
C MET A 1 8.99 34.98 3.63
N SER A 2 10.09 34.95 2.87
CA SER A 2 10.06 35.04 1.40
C SER A 2 9.32 33.85 0.78
N THR A 3 8.32 34.13 -0.06
CA THR A 3 7.46 33.15 -0.76
C THR A 3 8.26 32.18 -1.64
N ASN A 4 9.44 32.62 -2.12
CA ASN A 4 10.35 31.78 -2.92
C ASN A 4 10.98 30.64 -2.12
N SER A 5 11.30 30.85 -0.84
CA SER A 5 11.91 29.82 0.00
C SER A 5 10.94 28.67 0.28
N PHE A 6 9.66 28.97 0.50
CA PHE A 6 8.63 27.95 0.70
C PHE A 6 8.46 27.08 -0.54
N ARG A 7 8.34 27.69 -1.73
CA ARG A 7 8.23 26.95 -3.00
C ARG A 7 9.42 26.04 -3.27
N ALA A 8 10.63 26.47 -2.91
CA ALA A 8 11.84 25.65 -3.04
C ALA A 8 11.79 24.36 -2.20
N LYS A 9 11.11 24.38 -1.04
CA LYS A 9 10.94 23.19 -0.18
C LYS A 9 9.81 22.26 -0.63
N VAL A 10 8.75 22.80 -1.23
CA VAL A 10 7.56 22.01 -1.62
C VAL A 10 7.89 20.98 -2.71
N ILE A 11 8.69 21.36 -3.71
CA ILE A 11 9.02 20.50 -4.86
C ILE A 11 9.74 19.21 -4.45
N PRO A 12 10.86 19.23 -3.69
CA PRO A 12 11.55 18.01 -3.29
C PRO A 12 10.68 17.11 -2.41
N VAL A 13 9.89 17.69 -1.49
CA VAL A 13 8.96 16.96 -0.64
C VAL A 13 7.89 16.24 -1.46
N TYR A 14 7.25 16.95 -2.39
CA TYR A 14 6.25 16.35 -3.28
C TYR A 14 6.84 15.20 -4.10
N ARG A 15 8.07 15.35 -4.60
CA ARG A 15 8.78 14.28 -5.33
C ARG A 15 9.08 13.07 -4.45
N ALA A 16 9.44 13.28 -3.18
CA ALA A 16 9.65 12.19 -2.23
C ALA A 16 8.35 11.40 -2.01
N ILE A 17 7.24 12.10 -1.78
CA ILE A 17 5.90 11.49 -1.63
C ILE A 17 5.52 10.69 -2.88
N LEU A 18 5.69 11.26 -4.09
CA LEU A 18 5.39 10.54 -5.33
C LEU A 18 6.26 9.30 -5.52
N ARG A 19 7.55 9.37 -5.17
CA ARG A 19 8.44 8.21 -5.25
C ARG A 19 7.94 7.09 -4.35
N GLU A 20 7.60 7.37 -3.10
CA GLU A 20 7.10 6.35 -2.18
C GLU A 20 5.74 5.80 -2.62
N LEU A 21 4.82 6.66 -3.09
CA LEU A 21 3.54 6.20 -3.66
C LEU A 21 3.73 5.25 -4.83
N TYR A 22 4.67 5.55 -5.73
CA TYR A 22 4.93 4.69 -6.88
C TYR A 22 5.68 3.40 -6.53
N GLN A 23 6.50 3.41 -5.47
CA GLN A 23 7.14 2.21 -4.95
C GLN A 23 6.16 1.30 -4.21
N ALA A 24 5.14 1.88 -3.56
CA ALA A 24 4.09 1.13 -2.88
C ALA A 24 2.96 0.65 -3.81
N SER A 25 2.95 1.09 -5.08
CA SER A 25 1.89 0.77 -6.03
C SER A 25 1.96 -0.69 -6.48
N ILE A 26 0.82 -1.38 -6.41
CA ILE A 26 0.64 -2.75 -6.90
C ILE A 26 0.53 -2.78 -8.44
N GLU A 27 0.01 -1.70 -9.02
CA GLU A 27 -0.23 -1.59 -10.46
C GLU A 27 1.08 -1.34 -11.22
N PRO A 28 1.22 -1.90 -12.44
CA PRO A 28 2.33 -1.59 -13.33
C PRO A 28 2.28 -0.12 -13.76
N ARG A 29 3.45 0.45 -14.10
CA ARG A 29 3.59 1.88 -14.41
C ARG A 29 2.61 2.39 -15.48
N SER A 30 2.21 1.55 -16.42
CA SER A 30 1.30 1.88 -17.53
C SER A 30 -0.16 2.08 -17.11
N THR A 31 -0.66 1.31 -16.14
CA THR A 31 -2.08 1.34 -15.74
C THR A 31 -2.35 2.21 -14.51
N ARG A 32 -1.29 2.75 -13.89
CA ARG A 32 -1.40 3.56 -12.68
C ARG A 32 -2.32 4.75 -12.86
N SER A 33 -3.27 4.86 -11.94
CA SER A 33 -4.15 6.02 -11.89
C SER A 33 -3.39 7.31 -11.56
N ARG A 34 -3.43 8.26 -12.50
CA ARG A 34 -2.90 9.63 -12.30
C ARG A 34 -3.69 10.41 -11.26
N THR A 35 -4.96 10.04 -11.02
CA THR A 35 -5.84 10.78 -10.12
C THR A 35 -5.34 10.76 -8.68
N THR A 36 -4.70 9.68 -8.25
CA THR A 36 -4.08 9.56 -6.92
C THR A 36 -3.01 10.64 -6.71
N ALA A 37 -2.09 10.80 -7.68
CA ALA A 37 -1.04 11.82 -7.61
C ALA A 37 -1.60 13.26 -7.63
N LEU A 38 -2.71 13.49 -8.34
CA LEU A 38 -3.41 14.77 -8.37
C LEU A 38 -4.10 15.09 -7.04
N LYS A 39 -4.72 14.09 -6.39
CA LYS A 39 -5.32 14.26 -5.06
C LYS A 39 -4.27 14.67 -4.02
N PHE A 40 -3.12 14.00 -4.00
CA PHE A 40 -2.01 14.38 -3.11
C PHE A 40 -1.50 15.80 -3.38
N ARG A 41 -1.45 16.20 -4.65
CA ARG A 41 -1.10 17.58 -5.01
C ARG A 41 -2.11 18.59 -4.46
N ALA A 42 -3.41 18.32 -4.62
CA ALA A 42 -4.46 19.19 -4.09
C ALA A 42 -4.37 19.33 -2.56
N ILE A 43 -4.08 18.24 -1.84
CA ILE A 43 -3.90 18.25 -0.37
C ILE A 43 -2.71 19.14 0.04
N LEU A 44 -1.59 19.05 -0.69
CA LEU A 44 -0.41 19.89 -0.40
C LEU A 44 -0.66 21.35 -0.72
N GLU A 45 -1.43 21.64 -1.78
CA GLU A 45 -1.83 23.01 -2.14
C GLU A 45 -2.81 23.61 -1.12
N SER A 46 -3.68 22.79 -0.50
CA SER A 46 -4.59 23.23 0.57
C SER A 46 -3.92 23.36 1.94
N THR A 47 -2.70 22.86 2.13
CA THR A 47 -2.02 22.85 3.42
C THR A 47 -1.38 24.21 3.73
N THR A 48 -1.58 24.71 4.96
CA THR A 48 -0.96 25.97 5.41
C THR A 48 0.56 25.82 5.58
N PRO A 49 1.34 26.90 5.35
CA PRO A 49 2.80 26.82 5.43
C PRO A 49 3.32 26.48 6.83
N SER A 50 2.55 26.76 7.89
CA SER A 50 2.90 26.39 9.27
C SER A 50 2.88 24.88 9.50
N ASN A 51 1.95 24.17 8.86
CA ASN A 51 1.72 22.74 9.06
C ASN A 51 2.39 21.89 7.98
N PHE A 52 2.84 22.51 6.88
CA PHE A 52 3.43 21.82 5.74
C PHE A 52 4.54 20.85 6.14
N GLU A 53 5.45 21.28 7.02
CA GLU A 53 6.59 20.45 7.43
C GLU A 53 6.13 19.20 8.18
N SER A 54 5.33 19.36 9.25
CA SER A 54 4.85 18.23 10.05
C SER A 54 3.93 17.30 9.26
N THR A 55 3.01 17.86 8.47
CA THR A 55 2.14 17.08 7.57
C THR A 55 2.97 16.28 6.56
N SER A 56 3.99 16.90 5.94
CA SER A 56 4.82 16.20 4.96
C SER A 56 5.61 15.05 5.56
N GLN A 57 6.20 15.25 6.73
CA GLN A 57 6.93 14.21 7.46
C GLN A 57 6.00 13.06 7.86
N ASN A 58 4.80 13.37 8.32
CA ASN A 58 3.79 12.36 8.67
C ASN A 58 3.36 11.54 7.45
N VAL A 59 3.10 12.19 6.31
CA VAL A 59 2.73 11.50 5.06
C VAL A 59 3.86 10.58 4.60
N ILE A 60 5.11 11.07 4.58
CA ILE A 60 6.26 10.25 4.18
C ILE A 60 6.42 9.05 5.11
N THR A 61 6.34 9.27 6.42
CA THR A 61 6.45 8.20 7.43
C THR A 61 5.37 7.15 7.24
N PHE A 62 4.12 7.58 7.01
CA PHE A 62 3.00 6.68 6.76
C PHE A 62 3.18 5.83 5.49
N LEU A 63 3.64 6.43 4.40
CA LEU A 63 3.87 5.69 3.15
C LEU A 63 5.01 4.67 3.29
N LEU A 64 6.08 5.05 3.98
CA LEU A 64 7.18 4.14 4.30
C LEU A 64 6.71 2.98 5.19
N SER A 65 5.94 3.28 6.25
CA SER A 65 5.41 2.25 7.14
C SER A 65 4.45 1.31 6.42
N GLN A 66 3.62 1.81 5.51
CA GLN A 66 2.72 0.99 4.71
C GLN A 66 3.49 0.00 3.82
N ARG A 67 4.57 0.46 3.17
CA ARG A 67 5.44 -0.40 2.35
C ARG A 67 6.13 -1.46 3.19
N MET A 68 6.67 -1.07 4.34
CA MET A 68 7.33 -1.98 5.28
C MET A 68 6.37 -2.99 5.86
N HIS A 69 5.16 -2.58 6.24
CA HIS A 69 4.11 -3.44 6.73
C HIS A 69 3.77 -4.54 5.70
N LYS A 70 3.57 -4.17 4.43
CA LYS A 70 3.36 -5.14 3.36
C LYS A 70 4.53 -6.14 3.26
N THR A 71 5.76 -5.64 3.27
CA THR A 71 6.97 -6.48 3.20
C THR A 71 7.06 -7.47 4.37
N LEU A 72 6.68 -7.04 5.57
CA LEU A 72 6.68 -7.88 6.77
C LEU A 72 5.56 -8.93 6.72
N LEU A 73 4.36 -8.56 6.26
CA LEU A 73 3.27 -9.50 6.05
C LEU A 73 3.67 -10.61 5.07
N ASP A 74 4.22 -10.25 3.92
CA ASP A 74 4.63 -11.22 2.90
C ASP A 74 5.70 -12.20 3.44
N ARG A 75 6.59 -11.72 4.32
CA ARG A 75 7.67 -12.54 4.89
C ARG A 75 7.21 -13.46 6.01
N TYR A 76 6.41 -12.96 6.95
CA TYR A 76 6.09 -13.66 8.18
C TYR A 76 4.73 -14.34 8.16
N ASN A 77 3.80 -13.88 7.32
CA ASN A 77 2.49 -14.47 7.15
C ASN A 77 2.06 -14.50 5.67
N PRO A 78 2.72 -15.30 4.81
CA PRO A 78 2.40 -15.34 3.39
C PRO A 78 0.99 -15.89 3.08
N LEU A 79 0.30 -16.49 4.05
CA LEU A 79 -1.05 -17.02 3.88
C LEU A 79 -2.14 -16.04 4.35
N PHE A 80 -1.80 -14.77 4.57
CA PHE A 80 -2.74 -13.79 5.14
C PHE A 80 -3.92 -13.43 4.23
N ASP A 81 -3.73 -13.53 2.91
CA ASP A 81 -4.72 -13.14 1.88
C ASP A 81 -5.59 -14.32 1.41
N LEU A 82 -5.28 -15.54 1.88
CA LEU A 82 -5.97 -16.75 1.47
C LEU A 82 -7.25 -16.99 2.28
N THR A 83 -8.27 -17.53 1.61
CA THR A 83 -9.48 -18.05 2.25
C THR A 83 -9.17 -19.22 3.18
N ALA A 84 -10.10 -19.59 4.07
CA ALA A 84 -9.87 -20.66 5.03
C ALA A 84 -9.54 -21.99 4.33
N GLU A 85 -10.24 -22.29 3.25
CA GLU A 85 -10.05 -23.49 2.43
C GLU A 85 -8.68 -23.49 1.76
N GLU A 86 -8.29 -22.41 1.09
CA GLU A 86 -6.98 -22.25 0.43
C GLU A 86 -5.83 -22.32 1.45
N ARG A 87 -6.03 -21.81 2.68
CA ARG A 87 -5.04 -21.92 3.76
C ARG A 87 -4.84 -23.37 4.19
N ILE A 88 -5.92 -24.14 4.30
CA ILE A 88 -5.86 -25.57 4.65
C ILE A 88 -5.15 -26.33 3.55
N GLU A 89 -5.49 -26.08 2.28
CA GLU A 89 -4.85 -26.69 1.12
C GLU A 89 -3.35 -26.36 1.04
N ALA A 90 -2.98 -25.08 1.16
CA ALA A 90 -1.57 -24.66 1.18
C ALA A 90 -0.79 -25.29 2.35
N THR A 91 -1.44 -25.54 3.48
CA THR A 91 -0.83 -26.22 4.63
C THR A 91 -0.70 -27.73 4.38
N ALA A 92 -1.68 -28.36 3.74
CA ALA A 92 -1.59 -29.77 3.33
C ALA A 92 -0.43 -29.98 2.36
N HIS A 93 -0.26 -29.09 1.37
CA HIS A 93 0.85 -29.17 0.43
C HIS A 93 2.23 -29.04 1.09
N ARG A 94 2.36 -28.28 2.19
CA ARG A 94 3.62 -28.16 2.94
C ARG A 94 4.09 -29.49 3.52
N VAL A 95 3.16 -30.40 3.83
CA VAL A 95 3.46 -31.74 4.37
C VAL A 95 3.38 -32.83 3.29
N GLY A 96 3.26 -32.46 2.01
CA GLY A 96 3.17 -33.40 0.89
C GLY A 96 1.82 -34.13 0.81
N LEU A 97 0.77 -33.58 1.44
CA LEU A 97 -0.60 -34.10 1.39
C LEU A 97 -1.46 -33.23 0.45
N ASN A 98 -2.46 -33.85 -0.17
CA ASN A 98 -3.51 -33.12 -0.90
C ASN A 98 -4.77 -33.05 -0.05
N MET A 99 -5.50 -31.94 -0.16
CA MET A 99 -6.77 -31.76 0.55
C MET A 99 -7.80 -32.78 0.04
N PRO A 100 -8.51 -33.50 0.93
CA PRO A 100 -9.55 -34.43 0.52
C PRO A 100 -10.73 -33.69 -0.13
N ILE A 101 -11.38 -34.30 -1.11
CA ILE A 101 -12.55 -33.71 -1.76
C ILE A 101 -13.64 -33.55 -0.69
N THR A 102 -14.00 -32.30 -0.36
CA THR A 102 -15.10 -32.02 0.56
C THR A 102 -16.40 -32.53 -0.04
N HIS A 103 -17.19 -33.27 0.74
CA HIS A 103 -18.49 -33.78 0.33
C HIS A 103 -19.36 -32.59 -0.10
N GLN A 104 -19.69 -32.50 -1.40
CA GLN A 104 -20.72 -31.58 -1.85
C GLN A 104 -22.01 -32.08 -1.21
N GLY A 105 -22.59 -31.32 -0.29
CA GLY A 105 -23.80 -31.72 0.42
C GLY A 105 -24.84 -32.22 -0.58
N GLU A 106 -25.39 -33.41 -0.33
CA GLU A 106 -26.55 -33.90 -1.05
C GLU A 106 -27.56 -32.75 -1.15
N LYS A 107 -27.95 -32.42 -2.38
CA LYS A 107 -29.05 -31.48 -2.60
C LYS A 107 -30.24 -32.04 -1.84
N ALA A 108 -30.62 -31.38 -0.75
CA ALA A 108 -31.85 -31.68 -0.04
C ALA A 108 -33.00 -31.39 -1.03
N GLU A 109 -33.56 -32.46 -1.58
CA GLU A 109 -34.86 -32.47 -2.25
C GLU A 109 -35.99 -32.18 -1.25
#